data_AF-R1GH98-F1
#
_entry.id   AF-R1GH98-F1
#
_cell.length_a   1.000
_cell.length_b   1.000
_cell.length_c   1.000
_cell.angle_alpha   90.00
_cell.angle_beta   90.00
_cell.angle_gamma   90.00
#
_symmetry.space_group_name_H-M   'P 1'
#
loop_
_entity.id
_entity.type
_entity.pdbx_description
1 polymer ?
#
loop_
_entity_poly.entity_id
_entity_poly.type
_entity_poly.pdbx_seq_one_letter_code
_entity_poly.pdbx_strand_id
1 'polypeptide(L)'
;MAKVEAFVRDGVAAGATLAVCCPTGRDLSVGVALAVLCLYADDEGRRTAAPNAAISKAFIRQRLSWIMTAFPAASPSRATLQSVNAFLFSPRAPPPSNAMPATPLGQTFASLSTPAAAAPWTLVRTLTSTLPTTPSGTFAGTAIFTPREPTAPGYAAEYLYAEEGTLRTDAGLEFAARRRYAWRYREGEGKEGVTVWFVKDDDAASVDYLFLDMEFEGDAGGGGLRAKGRHPCGEDVYDATFVFGGEGGAGMVVTYVVKGPRKDYVSETRYSR
;
A
#
# COMPACT_ATOMS: atom_id res chain seq x y z
N MET A 1 11.46 12.63 2.37
CA MET A 1 12.71 11.82 2.38
C MET A 1 12.59 10.74 3.46
N ALA A 2 12.94 9.48 3.18
CA ALA A 2 12.77 8.39 4.13
C ALA A 2 13.61 8.60 5.40
N LYS A 3 13.06 8.31 6.59
CA LYS A 3 13.75 8.48 7.89
C LYS A 3 15.11 7.75 7.94
N VAL A 4 15.24 6.61 7.24
CA VAL A 4 16.51 5.85 7.15
C VAL A 4 17.55 6.57 6.30
N GLU A 5 17.17 7.13 5.15
CA GLU A 5 18.10 7.87 4.28
C GLU A 5 18.56 9.17 4.94
N ALA A 6 17.63 9.89 5.57
CA ALA A 6 17.97 11.07 6.37
C ALA A 6 18.90 10.68 7.54
N PHE A 7 18.61 9.59 8.26
CA PHE A 7 19.46 9.11 9.35
C PHE A 7 20.86 8.67 8.88
N VAL A 8 20.98 7.99 7.74
CA VAL A 8 22.28 7.58 7.19
C VAL A 8 23.06 8.76 6.63
N ARG A 9 22.38 9.70 5.97
CA ARG A 9 23.01 10.91 5.42
C ARG A 9 23.44 11.88 6.52
N ASP A 10 22.57 12.12 7.50
CA ASP A 10 22.75 13.14 8.53
C ASP A 10 23.56 12.58 9.73
N GLY A 11 23.51 11.26 9.97
CA GLY A 11 24.16 10.59 11.10
C GLY A 11 25.51 9.94 10.81
N VAL A 12 25.89 9.77 9.54
CA VAL A 12 27.20 9.19 9.19
C VAL A 12 28.09 10.29 8.59
N ALA A 13 28.55 11.23 9.42
CA ALA A 13 29.67 12.10 9.07
C ALA A 13 30.90 11.24 8.66
N ALA A 14 31.84 11.81 7.90
CA ALA A 14 33.07 11.12 7.54
C ALA A 14 33.79 10.63 8.82
N GLY A 15 33.86 9.31 9.02
CA GLY A 15 34.52 8.69 10.19
C GLY A 15 33.61 8.24 11.35
N ALA A 16 32.29 8.45 11.29
CA ALA A 16 31.38 8.01 12.34
C ALA A 16 31.05 6.50 12.25
N THR A 17 30.96 5.82 13.39
CA THR A 17 30.52 4.41 13.48
C THR A 17 29.01 4.34 13.66
N LEU A 18 28.34 3.55 12.81
CA LEU A 18 26.90 3.31 12.89
C LEU A 18 26.61 1.99 13.60
N ALA A 19 25.84 2.04 14.71
CA ALA A 19 25.33 0.85 15.38
C ALA A 19 23.85 0.61 15.00
N VAL A 20 23.53 -0.60 14.54
CA VAL A 20 22.17 -1.01 14.17
C VAL A 20 21.76 -2.18 15.06
N CYS A 21 20.72 -1.99 15.87
CA CYS A 21 20.33 -2.95 16.90
C CYS A 21 18.83 -3.28 16.83
N CYS A 22 18.48 -4.50 17.21
CA CYS A 22 17.12 -4.92 17.52
C CYS A 22 17.18 -5.87 18.75
N PRO A 23 16.05 -6.23 19.39
CA PRO A 23 16.07 -7.01 20.63
C PRO A 23 16.89 -8.31 20.56
N THR A 24 16.91 -8.97 19.40
CA THR A 24 17.66 -10.22 19.20
C THR A 24 19.00 -10.01 18.51
N GLY A 25 19.18 -8.89 17.82
CA GLY A 25 20.32 -8.64 16.91
C GLY A 25 20.32 -9.50 15.64
N ARG A 26 19.32 -10.38 15.44
CA ARG A 26 19.35 -11.42 14.38
C ARG A 26 18.44 -11.14 13.19
N ASP A 27 17.41 -10.31 13.37
CA ASP A 27 16.35 -10.13 12.36
C ASP A 27 16.27 -8.68 11.85
N LEU A 28 15.46 -7.82 12.48
CA LEU A 28 15.22 -6.45 12.01
C LEU A 28 16.50 -5.63 11.84
N SER A 29 17.47 -5.76 12.75
CA SER A 29 18.76 -5.08 12.65
C SER A 29 19.55 -5.53 11.41
N VAL A 30 19.49 -6.81 11.06
CA VAL A 30 20.09 -7.36 9.85
C VAL A 30 19.41 -6.80 8.61
N GLY A 31 18.08 -6.66 8.63
CA GLY A 31 17.32 -6.03 7.55
C GLY A 31 17.71 -4.58 7.30
N VAL A 32 17.84 -3.78 8.37
CA VAL A 32 18.27 -2.37 8.27
C VAL A 32 19.72 -2.28 7.78
N ALA A 33 20.63 -3.09 8.34
CA ALA A 33 22.03 -3.13 7.89
C ALA A 33 22.14 -3.51 6.40
N LEU A 34 21.32 -4.47 5.95
CA LEU A 34 21.25 -4.89 4.55
C LEU A 34 20.80 -3.73 3.64
N ALA A 35 19.75 -3.00 4.02
CA ALA A 35 19.27 -1.85 3.25
C ALA A 35 20.34 -0.75 3.14
N VAL A 36 21.05 -0.45 4.24
CA VAL A 36 22.15 0.52 4.25
C VAL A 36 23.29 0.10 3.33
N LEU A 37 23.73 -1.17 3.40
CA LEU A 37 24.76 -1.69 2.50
C LEU A 37 24.32 -1.63 1.04
N CYS A 38 23.06 -1.97 0.75
CA CYS A 38 22.56 -1.92 -0.62
C CYS A 38 22.52 -0.50 -1.17
N LEU A 39 22.20 0.48 -0.33
CA LEU A 39 22.15 1.88 -0.72
C LEU A 39 23.54 2.52 -0.81
N TYR A 40 24.41 2.30 0.16
CA TYR A 40 25.60 3.15 0.36
C TYR A 40 26.93 2.40 0.32
N ALA A 41 26.98 1.19 -0.24
CA ALA A 41 28.23 0.47 -0.45
C ALA A 41 28.40 0.01 -1.90
N ASP A 42 29.61 0.17 -2.45
CA ASP A 42 30.02 -0.39 -3.74
C ASP A 42 30.34 -1.89 -3.66
N ASP A 43 30.70 -2.53 -4.77
CA ASP A 43 30.93 -3.98 -4.86
C ASP A 43 32.15 -4.48 -4.08
N GLU A 44 33.01 -3.58 -3.64
CA GLU A 44 34.13 -3.85 -2.75
C GLU A 44 33.79 -3.57 -1.28
N GLY A 45 32.57 -3.13 -0.98
CA GLY A 45 32.11 -2.83 0.37
C GLY A 45 32.58 -1.49 0.91
N ARG A 46 33.06 -0.59 0.04
CA ARG A 46 33.41 0.78 0.42
C ARG A 46 32.19 1.66 0.37
N ARG A 47 32.17 2.66 1.26
CA ARG A 47 31.07 3.61 1.36
C ARG A 47 30.99 4.50 0.13
N THR A 48 29.80 4.65 -0.44
CA THR A 48 29.50 5.62 -1.50
C THR A 48 28.88 6.90 -0.92
N ALA A 49 29.15 8.04 -1.57
CA ALA A 49 28.61 9.35 -1.15
C ALA A 49 27.14 9.52 -1.53
N ALA A 50 26.75 8.95 -2.68
CA ALA A 50 25.38 8.92 -3.17
C ALA A 50 24.86 7.48 -3.13
N PRO A 51 23.54 7.30 -2.95
CA PRO A 51 23.01 5.97 -2.90
C PRO A 51 22.97 5.31 -4.29
N ASN A 52 23.21 4.00 -4.34
CA ASN A 52 23.25 3.20 -5.56
C ASN A 52 21.94 3.35 -6.37
N ALA A 53 22.07 3.56 -7.68
CA ALA A 53 20.95 3.77 -8.58
C ALA A 53 20.33 2.46 -9.09
N ALA A 54 21.13 1.39 -9.21
CA ALA A 54 20.71 0.09 -9.71
C ALA A 54 20.92 -0.99 -8.64
N ILE A 55 19.83 -1.42 -8.01
CA ILE A 55 19.84 -2.49 -7.00
C ILE A 55 19.09 -3.68 -7.57
N SER A 56 19.73 -4.85 -7.65
CA SER A 56 19.11 -6.08 -8.16
C SER A 56 18.93 -7.12 -7.06
N LYS A 57 18.09 -8.15 -7.27
CA LYS A 57 17.97 -9.27 -6.31
C LYS A 57 19.28 -10.03 -6.11
N ALA A 58 20.13 -10.11 -7.14
CA ALA A 58 21.46 -10.70 -7.00
C ALA A 58 22.36 -9.86 -6.08
N PHE A 59 22.32 -8.54 -6.28
CA PHE A 59 23.04 -7.58 -5.45
C PHE A 59 22.63 -7.65 -3.97
N ILE A 60 21.33 -7.67 -3.68
CA ILE A 60 20.81 -7.81 -2.30
C ILE A 60 21.28 -9.11 -1.65
N ARG A 61 21.24 -10.24 -2.38
CA ARG A 61 21.70 -11.53 -1.87
C ARG A 61 23.20 -11.53 -1.56
N GLN A 62 24.00 -10.87 -2.39
CA GLN A 62 25.44 -10.72 -2.15
C GLN A 62 25.70 -9.96 -0.84
N ARG A 63 24.99 -8.86 -0.58
CA ARG A 63 25.20 -8.07 0.65
C ARG A 63 24.70 -8.77 1.89
N LEU A 64 23.61 -9.53 1.76
CA LEU A 64 23.17 -10.40 2.84
C LEU A 64 24.21 -11.48 3.16
N SER A 65 24.85 -12.07 2.15
CA SER A 65 25.94 -13.03 2.33
C SER A 65 27.12 -12.44 3.11
N TRP A 66 27.49 -11.18 2.86
CA TRP A 66 28.54 -10.49 3.62
C TRP A 66 28.17 -10.34 5.10
N ILE A 67 26.94 -9.95 5.39
CA ILE A 67 26.46 -9.84 6.78
C ILE A 67 26.52 -11.20 7.47
N MET A 68 26.03 -12.26 6.81
CA MET A 68 26.01 -13.61 7.39
C MET A 68 27.42 -14.19 7.57
N THR A 69 28.38 -13.79 6.73
CA THR A 69 29.79 -14.18 6.88
C THR A 69 30.44 -13.47 8.07
N ALA A 70 30.20 -12.17 8.23
CA ALA A 70 30.74 -11.39 9.34
C ALA A 70 30.02 -11.64 10.68
N PHE A 71 28.73 -11.99 10.62
CA PHE A 71 27.87 -12.25 11.77
C PHE A 71 27.03 -13.53 11.54
N PRO A 72 27.58 -14.72 11.85
CA PRO A 72 26.94 -16.01 11.57
C PRO A 72 25.58 -16.23 12.26
N ALA A 73 25.27 -15.46 13.32
CA ALA A 73 23.98 -15.54 14.00
C ALA A 73 22.86 -14.75 13.28
N ALA A 74 23.18 -14.03 12.20
CA ALA A 74 22.19 -13.36 11.36
C ALA A 74 21.13 -14.35 10.84
N SER A 75 19.86 -14.05 11.11
CA SER A 75 18.73 -14.87 10.72
C SER A 75 17.53 -13.99 10.40
N PRO A 76 17.60 -13.18 9.32
CA PRO A 76 16.49 -12.32 8.94
C PRO A 76 15.30 -13.16 8.49
N SER A 77 14.13 -12.83 9.02
CA SER A 77 12.88 -13.49 8.67
C SER A 77 12.48 -13.17 7.23
N ARG A 78 11.62 -14.02 6.65
CA ARG A 78 11.06 -13.77 5.31
C ARG A 78 10.32 -12.43 5.25
N ALA A 79 9.63 -12.06 6.33
CA ALA A 79 8.95 -10.78 6.45
C ALA A 79 9.94 -9.61 6.37
N THR A 80 11.04 -9.66 7.13
CA THR A 80 12.11 -8.66 7.07
C THR A 80 12.69 -8.51 5.67
N LEU A 81 13.01 -9.62 4.99
CA LEU A 81 13.54 -9.59 3.63
C LEU A 81 12.51 -9.03 2.63
N GLN A 82 11.22 -9.32 2.81
CA GLN A 82 10.15 -8.73 2.00
C GLN A 82 10.08 -7.22 2.20
N SER A 83 10.16 -6.74 3.45
CA SER A 83 10.20 -5.31 3.77
C SER A 83 11.41 -4.61 3.17
N VAL A 84 12.61 -5.23 3.21
CA VAL A 84 13.81 -4.68 2.59
C VAL A 84 13.67 -4.58 1.07
N ASN A 85 13.18 -5.64 0.43
CA ASN A 85 12.94 -5.60 -1.03
C ASN A 85 11.91 -4.52 -1.38
N ALA A 86 10.79 -4.44 -0.66
CA ALA A 86 9.78 -3.41 -0.88
C ALA A 86 10.37 -2.00 -0.74
N PHE A 87 11.22 -1.78 0.26
CA PHE A 87 11.91 -0.50 0.46
C PHE A 87 12.90 -0.17 -0.67
N LEU A 88 13.77 -1.11 -1.06
CA LEU A 88 14.81 -0.88 -2.08
C LEU A 88 14.26 -0.74 -3.49
N PHE A 89 13.11 -1.36 -3.78
CA PHE A 89 12.45 -1.28 -5.09
C PHE A 89 11.31 -0.25 -5.15
N SER A 90 11.04 0.47 -4.06
CA SER A 90 10.09 1.60 -4.10
C SER A 90 10.72 2.77 -4.89
N PRO A 91 9.97 3.45 -5.77
CA PRO A 91 10.49 4.62 -6.48
C PRO A 91 10.98 5.68 -5.48
N ARG A 92 12.03 6.42 -5.82
CA ARG A 92 12.38 7.63 -5.06
C ARG A 92 11.36 8.71 -5.41
N ALA A 93 10.67 9.27 -4.40
CA ALA A 93 9.67 10.30 -4.65
C ALA A 93 10.31 11.51 -5.37
N PRO A 94 9.78 11.95 -6.52
CA PRO A 94 10.00 13.32 -6.97
C PRO A 94 9.36 14.32 -5.97
N PRO A 95 9.82 15.60 -5.95
CA PRO A 95 9.19 16.62 -5.12
C PRO A 95 7.69 16.74 -5.46
N PRO A 96 6.83 17.08 -4.48
CA PRO A 96 5.41 17.28 -4.75
C PRO A 96 5.26 18.39 -5.80
N SER A 97 4.81 18.02 -6.98
CA SER A 97 4.44 18.99 -8.02
C SER A 97 3.01 19.43 -7.74
N ASN A 98 2.79 20.74 -7.56
CA ASN A 98 1.46 21.36 -7.52
C ASN A 98 0.76 21.34 -8.90
N ALA A 99 1.27 20.60 -9.89
CA ALA A 99 0.63 20.41 -11.18
C ALA A 99 -0.48 19.36 -11.07
N MET A 100 -1.59 19.58 -11.78
CA MET A 100 -2.61 18.54 -11.99
C MET A 100 -1.93 17.27 -12.54
N PRO A 101 -2.30 16.07 -12.05
CA PRO A 101 -1.76 14.84 -12.59
C PRO A 101 -2.04 14.75 -14.09
N ALA A 102 -1.00 14.50 -14.88
CA ALA A 102 -1.09 14.51 -16.34
C ALA A 102 -1.74 13.24 -16.91
N THR A 103 -1.76 12.15 -16.13
CA THR A 103 -2.24 10.83 -16.56
C THR A 103 -3.74 10.63 -16.24
N PRO A 104 -4.47 9.82 -17.03
CA PRO A 104 -5.87 9.48 -16.72
C PRO A 104 -6.05 8.83 -15.35
N LEU A 105 -5.09 8.01 -14.91
CA LEU A 105 -5.11 7.40 -13.59
C LEU A 105 -4.87 8.45 -12.50
N GLY A 106 -3.86 9.31 -12.63
CA GLY A 106 -3.63 10.39 -11.67
C GLY A 106 -4.86 11.31 -11.54
N GLN A 107 -5.52 11.65 -12.65
CA GLN A 107 -6.78 12.42 -12.63
C GLN A 107 -7.92 11.67 -11.94
N THR A 108 -8.05 10.36 -12.20
CA THR A 108 -9.03 9.50 -11.54
C THR A 108 -8.76 9.39 -10.04
N PHE A 109 -7.50 9.27 -9.64
CA PHE A 109 -7.13 9.26 -8.22
C PHE A 109 -7.42 10.61 -7.58
N ALA A 110 -7.09 11.71 -8.25
CA ALA A 110 -7.39 13.07 -7.78
C ALA A 110 -8.89 13.28 -7.53
N SER A 111 -9.76 12.77 -8.41
CA SER A 111 -11.22 12.94 -8.31
C SER A 111 -11.86 12.23 -7.11
N LEU A 112 -11.20 11.23 -6.50
CA LEU A 112 -11.68 10.57 -5.29
C LEU A 112 -11.69 11.49 -4.06
N SER A 113 -10.82 12.52 -4.08
CA SER A 113 -10.61 13.43 -2.96
C SER A 113 -11.92 13.97 -2.39
N THR A 114 -11.97 14.07 -1.06
CA THR A 114 -13.08 14.68 -0.32
C THR A 114 -12.56 15.90 0.43
N PRO A 115 -12.55 17.09 -0.22
CA PRO A 115 -12.23 18.33 0.45
C PRO A 115 -13.15 18.54 1.65
N ALA A 116 -12.70 19.27 2.68
CA ALA A 116 -13.46 19.49 3.91
C ALA A 116 -14.86 20.11 3.69
N ALA A 117 -15.05 20.86 2.59
CA ALA A 117 -16.33 21.46 2.23
C ALA A 117 -17.23 20.56 1.34
N ALA A 118 -16.74 19.41 0.89
CA ALA A 118 -17.49 18.50 0.03
C ALA A 118 -18.28 17.47 0.84
N ALA A 119 -19.42 17.04 0.32
CA ALA A 119 -20.18 15.95 0.92
C ALA A 119 -19.36 14.62 0.86
N PRO A 120 -19.47 13.76 1.89
CA PRO A 120 -18.96 12.40 1.82
C PRO A 120 -19.55 11.64 0.61
N TRP A 121 -18.81 10.65 0.13
CA TRP A 121 -19.36 9.69 -0.83
C TRP A 121 -20.49 8.91 -0.17
N THR A 122 -21.58 8.67 -0.89
CA THR A 122 -22.55 7.64 -0.50
C THR A 122 -21.97 6.28 -0.85
N LEU A 123 -22.02 5.34 0.09
CA LEU A 123 -21.50 3.98 -0.06
C LEU A 123 -22.63 2.98 0.18
N VAL A 124 -22.91 2.13 -0.81
CA VAL A 124 -23.78 0.96 -0.67
C VAL A 124 -23.00 -0.29 -1.06
N ARG A 125 -22.98 -1.29 -0.17
CA ARG A 125 -22.27 -2.55 -0.37
C ARG A 125 -23.22 -3.72 -0.21
N THR A 126 -23.32 -4.55 -1.25
CA THR A 126 -24.06 -5.81 -1.22
C THR A 126 -23.09 -6.96 -0.97
N LEU A 127 -23.38 -7.74 0.06
CA LEU A 127 -22.66 -8.97 0.42
C LEU A 127 -23.54 -10.17 0.07
N THR A 128 -23.06 -11.01 -0.84
CA THR A 128 -23.74 -12.24 -1.25
C THR A 128 -22.85 -13.42 -0.92
N SER A 129 -23.15 -14.17 0.14
CA SER A 129 -22.43 -15.40 0.48
C SER A 129 -23.15 -16.65 -0.01
N THR A 130 -22.37 -17.67 -0.37
CA THR A 130 -22.86 -19.02 -0.66
C THR A 130 -22.78 -19.94 0.55
N LEU A 131 -22.21 -19.50 1.67
CA LEU A 131 -22.06 -20.29 2.90
C LEU A 131 -23.11 -19.89 3.95
N PRO A 132 -23.79 -20.85 4.60
CA PRO A 132 -24.76 -20.55 5.67
C PRO A 132 -24.15 -19.84 6.89
N THR A 133 -22.84 -19.99 7.10
CA THR A 133 -22.11 -19.44 8.24
C THR A 133 -21.70 -17.98 8.06
N THR A 134 -21.82 -17.44 6.85
CA THR A 134 -21.42 -16.07 6.51
C THR A 134 -22.67 -15.34 6.02
N PRO A 135 -23.20 -14.36 6.76
CA PRO A 135 -24.46 -13.75 6.40
C PRO A 135 -24.33 -12.90 5.13
N SER A 136 -25.30 -13.04 4.23
CA SER A 136 -25.57 -12.05 3.19
C SER A 136 -26.25 -10.82 3.78
N GLY A 137 -26.15 -9.69 3.08
CA GLY A 137 -26.76 -8.45 3.53
C GLY A 137 -26.33 -7.21 2.75
N THR A 138 -26.81 -6.06 3.20
CA THR A 138 -26.48 -4.76 2.61
C THR A 138 -25.90 -3.84 3.68
N PHE A 139 -24.70 -3.31 3.41
CA PHE A 139 -24.11 -2.22 4.17
C PHE A 139 -24.40 -0.90 3.48
N ALA A 140 -24.91 0.08 4.23
CA ALA A 140 -25.16 1.43 3.75
C ALA A 140 -24.46 2.44 4.67
N GLY A 141 -23.78 3.41 4.07
CA GLY A 141 -22.97 4.35 4.83
C GLY A 141 -22.35 5.42 3.95
N THR A 142 -21.26 5.99 4.45
CA THR A 142 -20.50 7.03 3.76
C THR A 142 -19.02 6.69 3.71
N ALA A 143 -18.32 7.34 2.78
CA ALA A 143 -16.87 7.27 2.68
C ALA A 143 -16.23 8.64 2.43
N ILE A 144 -15.03 8.82 2.95
CA ILE A 144 -14.23 10.03 2.83
C ILE A 144 -12.82 9.63 2.42
N PHE A 145 -12.27 10.31 1.41
CA PHE A 145 -10.87 10.23 1.03
C PHE A 145 -10.20 11.55 1.43
N THR A 146 -9.56 11.58 2.60
CA THR A 146 -8.90 12.80 3.10
C THR A 146 -7.48 12.88 2.57
N PRO A 147 -7.13 13.93 1.79
CA PRO A 147 -5.75 14.13 1.34
C PRO A 147 -4.77 14.33 2.49
N ARG A 148 -3.58 13.74 2.38
CA ARG A 148 -2.46 13.98 3.28
C ARG A 148 -1.12 13.89 2.55
N GLU A 149 -0.09 14.43 3.20
CA GLU A 149 1.29 14.26 2.73
C GLU A 149 1.65 12.77 2.64
N PRO A 150 2.26 12.31 1.52
CA PRO A 150 2.70 10.93 1.39
C PRO A 150 3.61 10.50 2.56
N THR A 151 3.24 9.41 3.22
CA THR A 151 3.96 8.93 4.41
C THR A 151 5.13 8.00 4.08
N ALA A 152 5.36 7.73 2.79
CA ALA A 152 6.47 6.95 2.25
C ALA A 152 7.00 7.57 0.94
N PRO A 153 8.30 7.42 0.63
CA PRO A 153 8.82 7.82 -0.69
C PRO A 153 8.19 6.99 -1.81
N GLY A 154 8.25 7.50 -3.04
CA GLY A 154 7.77 6.83 -4.25
C GLY A 154 6.30 7.03 -4.57
N TYR A 155 5.60 7.82 -3.75
CA TYR A 155 4.20 8.16 -3.95
C TYR A 155 4.06 9.65 -4.22
N ALA A 156 3.27 9.98 -5.23
CA ALA A 156 2.94 11.35 -5.60
C ALA A 156 1.78 11.90 -4.77
N ALA A 157 0.86 11.04 -4.32
CA ALA A 157 -0.26 11.42 -3.47
C ALA A 157 -0.68 10.29 -2.53
N GLU A 158 -1.29 10.66 -1.40
CA GLU A 158 -1.80 9.72 -0.40
C GLU A 158 -3.09 10.22 0.24
N TYR A 159 -4.10 9.34 0.30
CA TYR A 159 -5.37 9.61 0.97
C TYR A 159 -5.54 8.67 2.16
N LEU A 160 -6.00 9.22 3.29
CA LEU A 160 -6.57 8.42 4.35
C LEU A 160 -8.06 8.21 4.04
N TYR A 161 -8.39 6.99 3.64
CA TYR A 161 -9.75 6.55 3.43
C TYR A 161 -10.41 6.20 4.76
N ALA A 162 -11.64 6.64 4.96
CA ALA A 162 -12.49 6.21 6.06
C ALA A 162 -13.91 5.94 5.56
N GLU A 163 -14.48 4.81 5.99
CA GLU A 163 -15.91 4.50 5.82
C GLU A 163 -16.56 4.20 7.16
N GLU A 164 -17.84 4.53 7.25
CA GLU A 164 -18.72 4.18 8.37
C GLU A 164 -20.15 3.96 7.88
N GLY A 165 -20.88 3.08 8.56
CA GLY A 165 -22.24 2.74 8.20
C GLY A 165 -22.78 1.54 8.95
N THR A 166 -23.89 1.00 8.46
CA THR A 166 -24.58 -0.14 9.08
C THR A 166 -24.75 -1.25 8.07
N LEU A 167 -24.29 -2.46 8.43
CA LEU A 167 -24.60 -3.71 7.73
C LEU A 167 -25.92 -4.25 8.26
N ARG A 168 -26.89 -4.43 7.37
CA ARG A 168 -28.14 -5.15 7.62
C ARG A 168 -28.04 -6.51 6.94
N THR A 169 -28.12 -7.58 7.73
CA THR A 169 -28.13 -8.95 7.21
C THR A 169 -29.54 -9.35 6.77
N ASP A 170 -29.64 -10.34 5.89
CA ASP A 170 -30.94 -10.86 5.43
C ASP A 170 -31.74 -11.53 6.57
N ALA A 171 -31.05 -11.91 7.65
CA ALA A 171 -31.66 -12.40 8.89
C ALA A 171 -32.21 -11.28 9.79
N GLY A 172 -32.10 -10.02 9.38
CA GLY A 172 -32.59 -8.86 10.12
C GLY A 172 -31.67 -8.34 11.23
N LEU A 173 -30.46 -8.89 11.37
CA LEU A 173 -29.45 -8.37 12.30
C LEU A 173 -28.76 -7.13 11.71
N GLU A 174 -28.52 -6.13 12.56
CA GLU A 174 -27.81 -4.91 12.19
C GLU A 174 -26.47 -4.78 12.94
N PHE A 175 -25.43 -4.36 12.24
CA PHE A 175 -24.09 -4.15 12.79
C PHE A 175 -23.53 -2.82 12.30
N ALA A 176 -23.18 -1.93 13.23
CA ALA A 176 -22.37 -0.77 12.89
C ALA A 176 -20.95 -1.23 12.52
N ALA A 177 -20.43 -0.73 11.41
CA ALA A 177 -19.09 -1.06 10.97
C ALA A 177 -18.37 0.19 10.44
N ARG A 178 -17.06 0.22 10.67
CA ARG A 178 -16.16 1.27 10.22
C ARG A 178 -14.87 0.64 9.73
N ARG A 179 -14.23 1.28 8.73
CA ARG A 179 -12.95 0.82 8.20
C ARG A 179 -12.11 1.99 7.73
N ARG A 180 -10.80 1.84 7.81
CA ARG A 180 -9.83 2.81 7.28
C ARG A 180 -8.71 2.13 6.51
N TYR A 181 -8.20 2.84 5.51
CA TYR A 181 -7.08 2.42 4.68
C TYR A 181 -6.25 3.62 4.26
N ALA A 182 -4.98 3.42 3.95
CA ALA A 182 -4.20 4.40 3.21
C ALA A 182 -4.17 4.03 1.73
N TRP A 183 -4.68 4.92 0.88
CA TRP A 183 -4.62 4.80 -0.57
C TRP A 183 -3.46 5.65 -1.07
N ARG A 184 -2.55 5.07 -1.84
CA ARG A 184 -1.35 5.76 -2.31
C ARG A 184 -1.21 5.65 -3.81
N TYR A 185 -0.99 6.77 -4.47
CA TYR A 185 -0.77 6.88 -5.91
C TYR A 185 0.73 7.03 -6.20
N ARG A 186 1.25 6.20 -7.12
CA ARG A 186 2.64 6.24 -7.59
C ARG A 186 2.68 6.77 -9.03
N GLU A 187 3.56 7.74 -9.27
CA GLU A 187 3.80 8.39 -10.56
C GLU A 187 5.32 8.44 -10.81
N GLY A 188 5.78 8.22 -12.06
CA GLY A 188 7.20 8.31 -12.43
C GLY A 188 7.70 7.21 -13.38
N GLU A 189 9.03 7.08 -13.53
CA GLU A 189 9.73 6.16 -14.46
C GLU A 189 9.48 4.64 -14.23
N GLY A 190 8.61 4.28 -13.28
CA GLY A 190 8.14 2.92 -13.02
C GLY A 190 6.71 2.66 -13.50
N LYS A 191 6.10 1.55 -13.06
CA LYS A 191 4.69 1.26 -13.33
C LYS A 191 3.81 2.20 -12.49
N GLU A 192 3.14 3.15 -13.14
CA GLU A 192 2.09 3.96 -12.53
C GLU A 192 1.04 3.06 -11.85
N GLY A 193 0.42 3.51 -10.76
CA GLY A 193 -0.57 2.69 -10.09
C GLY A 193 -1.04 3.21 -8.74
N VAL A 194 -1.87 2.40 -8.10
CA VAL A 194 -2.47 2.69 -6.80
C VAL A 194 -2.26 1.49 -5.90
N THR A 195 -1.85 1.75 -4.66
CA THR A 195 -1.76 0.73 -3.62
C THR A 195 -2.66 1.09 -2.44
N VAL A 196 -3.27 0.08 -1.84
CA VAL A 196 -4.11 0.19 -0.65
C VAL A 196 -3.41 -0.52 0.49
N TRP A 197 -3.32 0.14 1.64
CA TRP A 197 -2.62 -0.35 2.82
C TRP A 197 -3.56 -0.38 4.01
N PHE A 198 -3.40 -1.39 4.85
CA PHE A 198 -3.99 -1.35 6.19
C PHE A 198 -3.35 -0.21 6.98
N VAL A 199 -4.15 0.38 7.86
CA VAL A 199 -3.66 1.30 8.89
C VAL A 199 -3.71 0.61 10.24
N LYS A 200 -2.85 1.03 11.15
CA LYS A 200 -2.79 0.49 12.50
C LYS A 200 -4.06 0.84 13.27
N ASP A 201 -4.49 -0.07 14.13
CA ASP A 201 -5.71 0.13 14.93
C ASP A 201 -5.53 1.13 16.07
N ASP A 202 -4.30 1.40 16.51
CA ASP A 202 -3.98 2.27 17.65
C ASP A 202 -4.30 3.75 17.38
N ASP A 203 -3.86 4.26 16.24
CA ASP A 203 -4.10 5.65 15.81
C ASP A 203 -5.04 5.76 14.61
N ALA A 204 -5.41 4.64 13.99
CA ALA A 204 -6.29 4.55 12.84
C ALA A 204 -5.86 5.47 11.67
N ALA A 205 -4.55 5.72 11.54
CA ALA A 205 -3.96 6.64 10.57
C ALA A 205 -2.59 6.17 10.04
N SER A 206 -1.72 5.64 10.90
CA SER A 206 -0.40 5.15 10.52
C SER A 206 -0.51 3.93 9.62
N VAL A 207 0.28 3.91 8.54
CA VAL A 207 0.30 2.77 7.62
C VAL A 207 0.94 1.56 8.30
N ASP A 208 0.31 0.40 8.09
CA ASP A 208 0.79 -0.91 8.53
C ASP A 208 1.35 -1.68 7.31
N TYR A 209 0.67 -2.75 6.86
CA TYR A 209 1.12 -3.57 5.75
C TYR A 209 0.22 -3.44 4.50
N LEU A 210 0.78 -3.85 3.35
CA LEU A 210 0.12 -3.77 2.05
C LEU A 210 -1.12 -4.67 2.05
N PHE A 211 -2.26 -4.10 1.66
CA PHE A 211 -3.46 -4.87 1.36
C PHE A 211 -3.51 -5.22 -0.11
N LEU A 212 -3.45 -4.22 -0.98
CA LEU A 212 -3.65 -4.41 -2.41
C LEU A 212 -2.71 -3.56 -3.25
N ASP A 213 -2.13 -4.15 -4.28
CA ASP A 213 -1.50 -3.42 -5.38
C ASP A 213 -2.38 -3.55 -6.61
N MET A 214 -2.83 -2.42 -7.17
CA MET A 214 -3.74 -2.39 -8.30
C MET A 214 -2.99 -2.46 -9.63
N GLU A 215 -3.49 -3.30 -10.53
CA GLU A 215 -3.09 -3.40 -11.91
C GLU A 215 -4.17 -2.80 -12.79
N PHE A 216 -3.85 -1.68 -13.45
CA PHE A 216 -4.78 -0.99 -14.33
C PHE A 216 -4.81 -1.66 -15.70
N GLU A 217 -6.02 -1.88 -16.19
CA GLU A 217 -6.26 -2.38 -17.54
C GLU A 217 -6.25 -1.17 -18.49
N GLY A 218 -5.56 -1.28 -19.63
CA GLY A 218 -5.42 -0.18 -20.59
C GLY A 218 -6.78 0.35 -21.07
N ASP A 219 -6.78 1.59 -21.56
CA ASP A 219 -7.98 2.37 -21.92
C ASP A 219 -8.97 1.57 -22.79
N ALA A 220 -9.99 1.02 -22.15
CA ALA A 220 -11.11 0.38 -22.81
C ALA A 220 -12.08 1.49 -23.21
N GLY A 221 -11.78 2.14 -24.33
CA GLY A 221 -12.54 3.18 -25.02
C GLY A 221 -13.84 3.63 -24.34
N GLY A 222 -13.81 4.83 -23.76
CA GLY A 222 -15.01 5.57 -23.33
C GLY A 222 -15.76 5.04 -22.10
N GLY A 223 -15.33 3.93 -21.49
CA GLY A 223 -16.07 3.23 -20.43
C GLY A 223 -15.59 3.40 -18.98
N GLY A 224 -14.67 4.33 -18.72
CA GLY A 224 -14.07 4.52 -17.39
C GLY A 224 -12.82 3.66 -17.15
N LEU A 225 -12.03 4.03 -16.15
CA LEU A 225 -10.75 3.37 -15.82
C LEU A 225 -11.02 2.09 -15.02
N ARG A 226 -10.34 0.99 -15.35
CA ARG A 226 -10.51 -0.31 -14.68
C ARG A 226 -9.21 -0.80 -14.06
N ALA A 227 -9.33 -1.44 -12.91
CA ALA A 227 -8.18 -2.08 -12.26
C ALA A 227 -8.56 -3.41 -11.62
N LYS A 228 -7.57 -4.26 -11.46
CA LYS A 228 -7.67 -5.51 -10.72
C LYS A 228 -6.60 -5.59 -9.64
N GLY A 229 -6.84 -6.39 -8.62
CA GLY A 229 -5.83 -6.72 -7.64
C GLY A 229 -6.16 -8.04 -6.96
N ARG A 230 -5.14 -8.69 -6.40
CA ARG A 230 -5.30 -9.96 -5.68
C ARG A 230 -4.59 -9.88 -4.34
N HIS A 231 -5.29 -10.30 -3.27
CA HIS A 231 -4.75 -10.33 -1.92
C HIS A 231 -5.00 -11.71 -1.28
N PRO A 232 -3.96 -12.54 -1.11
CA PRO A 232 -4.02 -13.73 -0.26
C PRO A 232 -4.01 -13.34 1.23
N CYS A 233 -4.98 -13.82 1.99
CA CYS A 233 -5.11 -13.59 3.43
C CYS A 233 -5.31 -14.94 4.15
N GLY A 234 -4.22 -15.53 4.65
CA GLY A 234 -4.27 -16.86 5.25
C GLY A 234 -4.69 -17.92 4.23
N GLU A 235 -5.81 -18.61 4.50
CA GLU A 235 -6.40 -19.62 3.60
C GLU A 235 -7.40 -19.02 2.60
N ASP A 236 -7.65 -17.71 2.69
CA ASP A 236 -8.61 -17.01 1.84
C ASP A 236 -7.88 -16.22 0.74
N VAL A 237 -8.51 -16.09 -0.42
CA VAL A 237 -8.05 -15.26 -1.54
C VAL A 237 -9.12 -14.22 -1.85
N TYR A 238 -8.68 -12.98 -1.96
CA TYR A 238 -9.51 -11.84 -2.33
C TYR A 238 -9.11 -11.37 -3.73
N ASP A 239 -9.98 -11.58 -4.71
CA ASP A 239 -9.84 -11.07 -6.06
C ASP A 239 -10.69 -9.80 -6.21
N ALA A 240 -10.04 -8.67 -6.44
CA ALA A 240 -10.64 -7.35 -6.45
C ALA A 240 -10.72 -6.79 -7.88
N THR A 241 -11.84 -6.18 -8.22
CA THR A 241 -12.03 -5.39 -9.45
C THR A 241 -12.52 -3.99 -9.09
N PHE A 242 -11.94 -2.98 -9.71
CA PHE A 242 -12.29 -1.57 -9.57
C PHE A 242 -12.73 -1.04 -10.93
N VAL A 243 -13.85 -0.34 -10.95
CA VAL A 243 -14.31 0.42 -12.10
C VAL A 243 -14.52 1.85 -11.63
N PHE A 244 -13.73 2.76 -12.17
CA PHE A 244 -13.79 4.18 -11.89
C PHE A 244 -14.50 4.88 -13.06
N GLY A 245 -15.50 5.69 -12.77
CA GLY A 245 -16.42 6.23 -13.75
C GLY A 245 -17.67 5.34 -13.92
N GLY A 246 -18.82 5.99 -14.10
CA GLY A 246 -20.15 5.39 -14.30
C GLY A 246 -21.06 6.36 -15.06
N GLU A 247 -22.36 6.09 -15.21
CA GLU A 247 -23.31 7.04 -15.82
C GLU A 247 -23.23 8.41 -15.10
N GLY A 248 -22.63 9.41 -15.76
CA GLY A 248 -22.38 10.74 -15.20
C GLY A 248 -20.96 11.03 -14.71
N GLY A 249 -20.02 10.07 -14.77
CA GLY A 249 -18.58 10.30 -14.57
C GLY A 249 -18.09 10.44 -13.13
N ALA A 250 -18.97 10.40 -12.13
CA ALA A 250 -18.62 10.69 -10.72
C ALA A 250 -18.70 9.48 -9.76
N GLY A 251 -18.78 8.23 -10.27
CA GLY A 251 -18.95 7.02 -9.45
C GLY A 251 -17.72 6.10 -9.41
N MET A 252 -17.67 5.21 -8.42
CA MET A 252 -16.72 4.09 -8.35
C MET A 252 -17.46 2.81 -7.95
N VAL A 253 -17.11 1.69 -8.57
CA VAL A 253 -17.60 0.35 -8.19
C VAL A 253 -16.41 -0.53 -7.84
N VAL A 254 -16.49 -1.21 -6.70
CA VAL A 254 -15.45 -2.12 -6.20
C VAL A 254 -16.07 -3.47 -5.89
N THR A 255 -15.60 -4.51 -6.56
CA THR A 255 -16.09 -5.88 -6.36
C THR A 255 -14.96 -6.74 -5.82
N TYR A 256 -15.20 -7.39 -4.68
CA TYR A 256 -14.35 -8.45 -4.16
C TYR A 256 -15.04 -9.80 -4.33
N VAL A 257 -14.35 -10.74 -4.95
CA VAL A 257 -14.71 -12.16 -4.94
C VAL A 257 -13.78 -12.84 -3.95
N VAL A 258 -14.34 -13.41 -2.89
CA VAL A 258 -13.59 -13.99 -1.78
C VAL A 258 -13.82 -15.49 -1.75
N LYS A 259 -12.73 -16.26 -1.79
CA LYS A 259 -12.76 -17.72 -1.78
C LYS A 259 -11.80 -18.27 -0.73
N GLY A 260 -12.26 -19.21 0.09
CA GLY A 260 -11.47 -19.93 1.07
C GLY A 260 -12.32 -20.99 1.80
N PRO A 261 -11.73 -21.80 2.70
CA PRO A 261 -12.42 -22.93 3.33
C PRO A 261 -13.65 -22.53 4.16
N ARG A 262 -13.67 -21.30 4.68
CA ARG A 262 -14.74 -20.76 5.54
C ARG A 262 -15.36 -19.47 4.98
N LYS A 263 -14.95 -19.05 3.79
CA LYS A 263 -15.45 -17.83 3.13
C LYS A 263 -15.70 -18.13 1.66
N ASP A 264 -16.93 -17.93 1.24
CA ASP A 264 -17.28 -17.87 -0.16
C ASP A 264 -18.36 -16.81 -0.31
N TYR A 265 -17.96 -15.62 -0.77
CA TYR A 265 -18.86 -14.52 -0.97
C TYR A 265 -18.36 -13.53 -2.01
N VAL A 266 -19.30 -12.77 -2.56
CA VAL A 266 -19.05 -11.60 -3.39
C VAL A 266 -19.47 -10.36 -2.60
N SER A 267 -18.60 -9.35 -2.60
CA SER A 267 -18.87 -8.04 -2.02
C SER A 267 -18.77 -7.00 -3.13
N GLU A 268 -19.90 -6.45 -3.57
CA GLU A 268 -19.93 -5.34 -4.52
C GLU A 268 -20.24 -4.04 -3.77
N THR A 269 -19.37 -3.05 -3.89
CA THR A 269 -19.52 -1.73 -3.28
C THR A 269 -19.67 -0.67 -4.36
N ARG A 270 -20.71 0.14 -4.28
CA ARG A 270 -20.97 1.27 -5.17
C ARG A 270 -20.81 2.56 -4.39
N TYR A 271 -20.04 3.47 -4.96
CA TYR A 271 -19.79 4.80 -4.45
C TYR A 271 -20.41 5.82 -5.41
N SER A 272 -21.18 6.77 -4.87
CA SER A 272 -21.80 7.84 -5.65
C SER A 272 -21.71 9.19 -4.96
N ARG A 273 -21.76 10.24 -5.78
CA ARG A 273 -21.80 11.66 -5.39
C ARG A 273 -22.75 12.42 -6.32
#